data_AF-A0A948E8M1-F1
#
_entry.id   AF-A0A948E8M1-F1
#
_cell.length_a   1.000
_cell.length_b   1.000
_cell.length_c   1.000
_cell.angle_alpha   90.00
_cell.angle_beta   90.00
_cell.angle_gamma   90.00
#
_symmetry.space_group_name_H-M   'P 1'
#
loop_
_entity.id
_entity.type
_entity.pdbx_description
1 polymer ?
#
loop_
_entity_poly.entity_id
_entity_poly.type
_entity_poly.pdbx_seq_one_letter_code
_entity_poly.pdbx_strand_id
1 'polypeptide(L)'
;MVFTTLIMIITITAQGATVAPIEVSALPDPGAIMKLDSFKRADWCHKLLLKEDEKAIRARLFTSILTTNLETARNFLETKGIKLPSPSGYFHPPRAQITISEVRRGTKEIPSVINILLGAPSFEDPKGKTIGDLVIRGCMLSALSRMKPPFLAKVLHEAAFNPYTLIFRSEITKILQKSGPEINLYFVPWAERNYNRERHPLPFYMSRYAIYILNSSVAGNPRIALQSAPIDLKFRLMELYSKHHEASAIEPMLQLCNSEDPVLRKEARKYMIRYFEGPGTKSRVGTIKLPGGIEKTAVLYLGARQQAYHAVKKTLEEVTHGDYDRTTSSKKLAKQLFKAWDNLRDARWDILFTQAYQRYREGAIDEAVGMYRKVLANNPNKRQKELMFPAFMALARKALMARKMLDAMRFIRILSQIAASPSLEADLYYLLG
;
A
#
# COMPACT_ATOMS: atom_id res chain seq x y z
N MET A 1 10.48 11.22 65.89
CA MET A 1 10.60 11.47 64.44
C MET A 1 10.73 10.14 63.73
N VAL A 2 9.62 9.60 63.23
CA VAL A 2 9.58 8.39 62.39
C VAL A 2 8.63 8.71 61.25
N PHE A 3 9.16 8.73 60.02
CA PHE A 3 8.37 8.91 58.80
C PHE A 3 7.86 7.54 58.36
N THR A 4 6.55 7.32 58.50
CA THR A 4 5.84 6.17 57.90
C THR A 4 5.15 6.62 56.62
N THR A 5 5.67 6.14 55.50
CA THR A 5 5.17 6.31 54.15
C THR A 5 3.88 5.50 53.95
N LEU A 6 2.76 6.17 53.72
CA LEU A 6 1.48 5.54 53.38
C LEU A 6 1.43 5.31 51.86
N ILE A 7 1.46 4.05 51.42
CA ILE A 7 1.28 3.66 50.01
C ILE A 7 -0.22 3.69 49.71
N MET A 8 -0.63 4.62 48.85
CA MET A 8 -1.99 4.72 48.33
C MET A 8 -2.16 3.72 47.18
N ILE A 9 -2.84 2.60 47.45
CA ILE A 9 -3.25 1.64 46.42
C ILE A 9 -4.47 2.23 45.72
N ILE A 10 -4.30 2.70 44.48
CA ILE A 10 -5.40 3.12 43.61
C ILE A 10 -5.99 1.86 42.96
N THR A 11 -7.11 1.40 43.50
CA THR A 11 -7.96 0.38 42.87
C THR A 11 -8.73 1.02 41.72
N ILE A 12 -8.26 0.84 40.48
CA ILE A 12 -8.99 1.24 39.28
C ILE A 12 -10.13 0.24 39.07
N THR A 13 -11.35 0.61 39.46
CA THR A 13 -12.57 -0.12 39.10
C THR A 13 -12.89 0.17 37.62
N ALA A 14 -12.47 -0.73 36.75
CA ALA A 14 -12.91 -0.74 35.37
C ALA A 14 -14.40 -1.11 35.31
N GLN A 15 -15.28 -0.12 35.23
CA GLN A 15 -16.65 -0.32 34.73
C GLN A 15 -16.57 -0.66 33.24
N GLY A 16 -16.31 -1.94 32.96
CA GLY A 16 -16.38 -2.50 31.63
C GLY A 16 -17.82 -2.59 31.19
N ALA A 17 -18.17 -1.90 30.10
CA ALA A 17 -19.34 -2.25 29.31
C ALA A 17 -19.20 -3.73 28.93
N THR A 18 -20.07 -4.57 29.46
CA THR A 18 -20.18 -5.99 29.11
C THR A 18 -20.67 -6.09 27.68
N VAL A 19 -19.73 -6.05 26.73
CA VAL A 19 -20.00 -6.47 25.36
C VAL A 19 -20.45 -7.93 25.45
N ALA A 20 -21.70 -8.19 25.07
CA ALA A 20 -22.24 -9.55 25.04
C ALA A 20 -21.23 -10.49 24.35
N PRO A 21 -20.97 -11.69 24.90
CA PRO A 21 -20.10 -12.64 24.25
C PRO A 21 -20.62 -12.85 22.83
N ILE A 22 -19.78 -12.55 21.83
CA ILE A 22 -20.11 -12.90 20.46
C ILE A 22 -20.24 -14.42 20.47
N GLU A 23 -21.46 -14.91 20.24
CA GLU A 23 -21.71 -16.32 19.95
C GLU A 23 -20.99 -16.64 18.64
N VAL A 24 -19.70 -16.98 18.75
CA VAL A 24 -18.96 -17.56 17.65
C VAL A 24 -19.60 -18.91 17.44
N SER A 25 -20.40 -19.05 16.38
CA SER A 25 -21.00 -20.33 16.01
C SER A 25 -19.92 -21.39 16.06
N ALA A 26 -20.17 -22.46 16.83
CA ALA A 26 -19.20 -23.53 17.05
C ALA A 26 -18.58 -23.94 15.71
N LEU A 27 -17.26 -24.19 15.71
CA LEU A 27 -16.63 -24.77 14.53
C LEU A 27 -17.46 -26.01 14.14
N PRO A 28 -17.91 -26.11 12.88
CA PRO A 28 -18.68 -27.25 12.43
C PRO A 28 -17.87 -28.52 12.65
N ASP A 29 -18.58 -29.61 12.94
CA ASP A 29 -17.96 -30.88 13.30
C ASP A 29 -16.81 -31.21 12.31
N PRO A 30 -15.55 -31.21 12.78
CA PRO A 30 -14.40 -31.51 11.94
C PRO A 30 -14.55 -32.85 11.21
N GLY A 31 -15.29 -33.80 11.81
CA GLY A 31 -15.62 -35.08 11.20
C GLY A 31 -16.47 -34.97 9.93
N ALA A 32 -17.43 -34.04 9.88
CA ALA A 32 -18.26 -33.83 8.70
C ALA A 32 -17.46 -33.24 7.53
N ILE A 33 -16.52 -32.34 7.81
CA ILE A 33 -15.66 -31.71 6.79
C ILE A 33 -14.66 -32.73 6.23
N MET A 34 -14.12 -33.62 7.05
CA MET A 34 -13.19 -34.65 6.61
C MET A 34 -13.83 -35.68 5.66
N LYS A 35 -15.16 -35.84 5.68
CA LYS A 35 -15.89 -36.67 4.71
C LYS A 35 -16.00 -36.04 3.31
N LEU A 36 -15.80 -34.72 3.19
CA LEU A 36 -15.78 -34.04 1.90
C LEU A 36 -14.46 -34.29 1.18
N ASP A 37 -14.49 -34.31 -0.15
CA ASP A 37 -13.27 -34.27 -0.97
C ASP A 37 -12.52 -32.93 -0.79
N SER A 38 -11.24 -32.89 -1.19
CA SER A 38 -10.37 -31.73 -0.98
C SER A 38 -10.91 -30.44 -1.64
N PHE A 39 -11.60 -30.55 -2.77
CA PHE A 39 -12.17 -29.41 -3.48
C PHE A 39 -13.38 -28.84 -2.74
N LYS A 40 -14.31 -29.72 -2.31
CA LYS A 40 -15.48 -29.35 -1.51
C LYS A 40 -15.10 -28.75 -0.16
N ARG A 41 -14.03 -29.23 0.48
CA ARG A 41 -13.50 -28.60 1.72
C ARG A 41 -13.03 -27.17 1.49
N ALA A 42 -12.32 -26.93 0.39
CA ALA A 42 -11.83 -25.59 0.04
C ALA A 42 -12.97 -24.63 -0.31
N ASP A 43 -13.94 -25.08 -1.12
CA ASP A 43 -15.15 -24.30 -1.46
C ASP A 43 -15.96 -23.98 -0.20
N TRP A 44 -16.13 -24.96 0.68
CA TRP A 44 -16.82 -24.77 1.94
C TRP A 44 -16.16 -23.71 2.83
N CYS A 45 -14.83 -23.76 2.99
CA CYS A 45 -14.10 -22.72 3.77
C CYS A 45 -14.20 -21.35 3.12
N HIS A 46 -14.21 -21.27 1.79
CA HIS A 46 -14.42 -20.01 1.09
C HIS A 46 -15.80 -19.43 1.37
N LYS A 47 -16.86 -20.25 1.28
CA LYS A 47 -18.24 -19.85 1.62
C LYS A 47 -18.41 -19.44 3.08
N LEU A 48 -17.68 -20.10 4.00
CA LEU A 48 -17.66 -19.71 5.40
C LEU A 48 -17.08 -18.30 5.57
N LEU A 49 -15.89 -18.05 5.02
CA LEU A 49 -15.22 -16.76 5.16
C LEU A 49 -15.96 -15.59 4.53
N LEU A 50 -16.76 -15.83 3.48
CA LEU A 50 -17.59 -14.78 2.86
C LEU A 50 -18.67 -14.24 3.81
N LYS A 51 -19.04 -14.99 4.86
CA LYS A 51 -20.07 -14.61 5.83
C LYS A 51 -19.50 -14.10 7.15
N GLU A 52 -18.19 -14.16 7.34
CA GLU A 52 -17.54 -13.86 8.62
C GLU A 52 -16.77 -12.55 8.60
N ASP A 53 -16.74 -11.87 9.75
CA ASP A 53 -15.96 -10.65 9.95
C ASP A 53 -14.53 -10.95 10.42
N GLU A 54 -13.67 -9.92 10.52
CA GLU A 54 -12.28 -10.08 10.98
C GLU A 54 -12.22 -10.80 12.35
N LYS A 55 -13.16 -10.51 13.25
CA LYS A 55 -13.15 -11.00 14.63
C LYS A 55 -13.46 -12.50 14.68
N ALA A 56 -14.47 -12.96 13.95
CA ALA A 56 -14.83 -14.37 13.84
C ALA A 56 -13.71 -15.18 13.19
N ILE A 57 -13.13 -14.66 12.10
CA ILE A 57 -12.00 -15.31 11.40
C ILE A 57 -10.80 -15.48 12.35
N ARG A 58 -10.44 -14.42 13.09
CA ARG A 58 -9.36 -14.48 14.07
C ARG A 58 -9.67 -15.45 15.21
N ALA A 59 -10.89 -15.42 15.74
CA ALA A 59 -11.31 -16.33 16.80
C ALA A 59 -11.13 -17.80 16.38
N ARG A 60 -11.57 -18.16 15.17
CA ARG A 60 -11.40 -19.51 14.62
C ARG A 60 -9.94 -19.87 14.36
N LEU A 61 -9.18 -18.99 13.69
CA LEU A 61 -7.77 -19.24 13.38
C LEU A 61 -6.90 -19.36 14.63
N PHE A 62 -7.29 -18.73 15.74
CA PHE A 62 -6.51 -18.70 16.98
C PHE A 62 -7.13 -19.50 18.13
N THR A 63 -8.20 -20.25 17.85
CA THR A 63 -8.79 -21.17 18.85
C THR A 63 -7.71 -22.14 19.33
N SER A 64 -7.70 -22.46 20.63
CA SER A 64 -6.72 -23.39 21.20
C SER A 64 -6.83 -24.77 20.58
N ILE A 65 -5.70 -25.43 20.38
CA ILE A 65 -5.59 -26.85 20.05
C ILE A 65 -4.78 -27.49 21.17
N LEU A 66 -5.17 -28.70 21.60
CA LEU A 66 -4.39 -29.45 22.58
C LEU A 66 -2.93 -29.59 22.09
N THR A 67 -1.96 -29.42 22.98
CA THR A 67 -0.53 -29.42 22.63
C THR A 67 -0.08 -30.77 22.07
N THR A 68 -0.55 -31.87 22.66
CA THR A 68 -0.31 -33.25 22.20
C THR A 68 -0.77 -33.50 20.76
N ASN A 69 -1.88 -32.86 20.41
CA ASN A 69 -2.49 -32.91 19.10
C ASN A 69 -1.63 -32.16 18.06
N LEU A 70 -1.14 -30.97 18.42
CA LEU A 70 -0.21 -30.21 17.58
C LEU A 70 1.10 -30.97 17.35
N GLU A 71 1.69 -31.56 18.39
CA GLU A 71 2.92 -32.38 18.29
C GLU A 71 2.73 -33.59 17.37
N THR A 72 1.59 -34.26 17.47
CA THR A 72 1.24 -35.39 16.57
C THR A 72 1.23 -34.94 15.11
N ALA A 73 0.62 -33.79 14.82
CA ALA A 73 0.59 -33.24 13.47
C ALA A 73 1.99 -32.82 12.98
N ARG A 74 2.81 -32.24 13.87
CA ARG A 74 4.20 -31.88 13.54
C ARG A 74 5.01 -33.12 13.18
N ASN A 75 4.96 -34.16 14.00
CA ASN A 75 5.64 -35.43 13.75
C ASN A 75 5.20 -36.02 12.40
N PHE A 76 3.89 -36.04 12.12
CA PHE A 76 3.36 -36.50 10.84
C PHE A 76 3.96 -35.72 9.65
N LEU A 77 3.96 -34.38 9.70
CA LEU A 77 4.51 -33.54 8.63
C LEU A 77 6.03 -33.72 8.47
N GLU A 78 6.75 -33.92 9.57
CA GLU A 78 8.19 -34.21 9.55
C GLU A 78 8.50 -35.57 8.93
N THR A 79 7.68 -36.62 9.15
CA THR A 79 7.81 -37.90 8.43
C THR A 79 7.61 -37.77 6.92
N LYS A 80 6.91 -36.72 6.47
CA LYS A 80 6.74 -36.38 5.05
C LYS A 80 7.87 -35.48 4.52
N GLY A 81 8.91 -35.23 5.31
CA GLY A 81 10.09 -34.45 4.92
C GLY A 81 9.89 -32.94 4.97
N ILE A 82 8.82 -32.43 5.60
CA ILE A 82 8.62 -30.99 5.74
C ILE A 82 9.49 -30.46 6.90
N LYS A 83 10.28 -29.42 6.63
CA LYS A 83 10.97 -28.65 7.68
C LYS A 83 10.03 -27.64 8.31
N LEU A 84 9.57 -27.93 9.53
CA LEU A 84 8.67 -27.04 10.26
C LEU A 84 9.42 -25.96 11.06
N PRO A 85 8.82 -24.79 11.28
CA PRO A 85 9.39 -23.78 12.16
C PRO A 85 9.44 -24.28 13.61
N SER A 86 10.43 -23.78 14.37
CA SER A 86 10.57 -24.07 15.81
C SER A 86 9.30 -23.71 16.58
N PRO A 87 8.81 -24.55 17.51
CA PRO A 87 7.67 -24.25 18.38
C PRO A 87 7.80 -22.94 19.16
N SER A 88 9.03 -22.49 19.44
CA SER A 88 9.32 -21.24 20.13
C SER A 88 8.91 -19.98 19.35
N GLY A 89 8.49 -20.12 18.09
CA GLY A 89 8.13 -19.02 17.22
C GLY A 89 9.32 -18.21 16.70
N TYR A 90 10.56 -18.60 17.05
CA TYR A 90 11.77 -17.95 16.56
C TYR A 90 11.78 -17.87 15.03
N PHE A 91 12.11 -16.68 14.52
CA PHE A 91 12.22 -16.43 13.11
C PHE A 91 13.61 -15.92 12.77
N HIS A 92 14.33 -16.72 11.99
CA HIS A 92 15.57 -16.30 11.36
C HIS A 92 15.27 -16.14 9.87
N PRO A 93 15.47 -14.93 9.29
CA PRO A 93 15.35 -14.76 7.86
C PRO A 93 16.24 -15.80 7.16
N PRO A 94 15.73 -16.54 6.16
CA PRO A 94 16.55 -17.48 5.43
C PRO A 94 17.76 -16.73 4.86
N ARG A 95 18.97 -17.22 5.13
CA ARG A 95 20.17 -16.68 4.49
C ARG A 95 20.01 -16.96 3.00
N ALA A 96 20.15 -15.93 2.16
CA ALA A 96 20.15 -16.09 0.71
C ALA A 96 21.40 -16.89 0.30
N GLN A 97 21.35 -18.21 0.41
CA GLN A 97 22.34 -19.11 -0.14
C GLN A 97 21.93 -19.38 -1.59
N ILE A 98 22.02 -18.38 -2.46
CA ILE A 98 21.89 -18.64 -3.89
C ILE A 98 23.21 -19.25 -4.33
N THR A 99 23.33 -20.57 -4.22
CA THR A 99 24.43 -21.28 -4.89
C THR A 99 24.08 -21.38 -6.37
N ILE A 100 25.03 -21.05 -7.25
CA ILE A 100 24.87 -21.07 -8.72
C ILE A 100 24.36 -22.44 -9.22
N SER A 101 24.65 -23.51 -8.47
CA SER A 101 24.19 -24.88 -8.70
C SER A 101 22.69 -25.10 -8.47
N GLU A 102 22.04 -24.38 -7.55
CA GLU A 102 20.61 -24.57 -7.24
C GLU A 102 19.70 -23.94 -8.29
N VAL A 103 20.12 -22.83 -8.91
CA VAL A 103 19.38 -22.18 -10.01
C VAL A 103 19.27 -23.10 -11.23
N ARG A 104 20.27 -23.97 -11.46
CA ARG A 104 20.30 -24.89 -12.62
C ARG A 104 19.48 -26.16 -12.45
N ARG A 105 19.22 -26.61 -11.21
CA ARG A 105 18.57 -27.92 -10.96
C ARG A 105 17.05 -27.88 -10.90
N GLY A 106 16.43 -26.71 -11.01
CA GLY A 106 15.01 -26.54 -10.73
C GLY A 106 14.74 -26.81 -9.25
N THR A 107 14.25 -25.81 -8.51
CA THR A 107 13.85 -26.03 -7.13
C THR A 107 12.71 -27.05 -7.12
N LYS A 108 12.98 -28.29 -6.67
CA LYS A 108 11.95 -29.30 -6.41
C LYS A 108 10.92 -28.64 -5.48
N GLU A 109 9.72 -28.39 -5.99
CA GLU A 109 8.69 -27.72 -5.20
C GLU A 109 8.38 -28.58 -3.97
N ILE A 110 8.73 -28.05 -2.79
CA ILE A 110 8.37 -28.70 -1.55
C ILE A 110 6.84 -28.61 -1.43
N PRO A 111 6.13 -29.74 -1.31
CA PRO A 111 4.69 -29.75 -1.19
C PRO A 111 4.24 -28.90 0.01
N SER A 112 3.18 -28.11 -0.20
CA SER A 112 2.56 -27.28 0.83
C SER A 112 2.05 -28.14 2.00
N VAL A 113 2.23 -27.66 3.23
CA VAL A 113 1.65 -28.25 4.45
C VAL A 113 0.14 -28.43 4.27
N ILE A 114 -0.53 -27.45 3.67
CA ILE A 114 -1.98 -27.51 3.41
C ILE A 114 -2.32 -28.70 2.50
N ASN A 115 -1.53 -28.94 1.44
CA ASN A 115 -1.79 -30.03 0.50
C ASN A 115 -1.55 -31.40 1.16
N ILE A 116 -0.52 -31.51 2.01
CA ILE A 116 -0.21 -32.75 2.74
C ILE A 116 -1.31 -33.04 3.77
N LEU A 117 -1.78 -32.03 4.49
CA LEU A 117 -2.89 -32.19 5.44
C LEU A 117 -4.20 -32.52 4.72
N LEU A 118 -4.48 -31.94 3.56
CA LEU A 118 -5.67 -32.25 2.76
C LEU A 118 -5.70 -33.70 2.28
N GLY A 119 -4.53 -34.28 1.98
CA GLY A 119 -4.37 -35.67 1.59
C GLY A 119 -4.21 -36.65 2.76
N ALA A 120 -4.27 -36.18 4.01
CA ALA A 120 -4.22 -37.06 5.17
C ALA A 120 -5.47 -37.96 5.20
N PRO A 121 -5.33 -39.27 5.49
CA PRO A 121 -6.48 -40.17 5.56
C PRO A 121 -7.46 -39.73 6.63
N SER A 122 -8.75 -40.03 6.44
CA SER A 122 -9.78 -39.78 7.43
C SER A 122 -9.51 -40.70 8.63
N PHE A 123 -9.00 -40.16 9.73
CA PHE A 123 -8.86 -40.95 10.96
C PHE A 123 -10.17 -40.80 11.74
N GLU A 124 -10.91 -41.90 11.93
CA GLU A 124 -12.06 -41.94 12.83
C GLU A 124 -11.64 -41.82 14.31
N ASP A 125 -10.35 -41.91 14.58
CA ASP A 125 -9.71 -41.73 15.89
C ASP A 125 -9.67 -40.26 16.36
N PRO A 126 -9.53 -40.00 17.68
CA PRO A 126 -9.30 -38.65 18.23
C PRO A 126 -8.10 -37.91 17.62
N LYS A 127 -7.12 -38.63 17.07
CA LYS A 127 -6.01 -38.07 16.28
C LYS A 127 -6.50 -37.42 14.96
N GLY A 128 -7.58 -37.93 14.37
CA GLY A 128 -8.19 -37.39 13.16
C GLY A 128 -8.92 -36.08 13.34
N LYS A 129 -9.58 -35.89 14.49
CA LYS A 129 -10.23 -34.61 14.81
C LYS A 129 -9.24 -33.45 14.79
N THR A 130 -8.03 -33.68 15.28
CA THR A 130 -6.95 -32.69 15.29
C THR A 130 -6.47 -32.32 13.90
N ILE A 131 -6.21 -33.33 13.07
CA ILE A 131 -5.77 -33.11 11.69
C ILE A 131 -6.89 -32.39 10.94
N GLY A 132 -8.16 -32.72 11.20
CA GLY A 132 -9.34 -31.99 10.72
C GLY A 132 -9.30 -30.50 11.08
N ASP A 133 -9.04 -30.13 12.32
CA ASP A 133 -8.93 -28.72 12.74
C ASP A 133 -7.81 -27.98 12.00
N LEU A 134 -6.66 -28.62 11.80
CA LEU A 134 -5.55 -28.05 11.05
C LEU A 134 -5.86 -27.94 9.56
N VAL A 135 -6.57 -28.92 8.98
CA VAL A 135 -7.08 -28.86 7.61
C VAL A 135 -8.01 -27.66 7.43
N ILE A 136 -8.94 -27.45 8.36
CA ILE A 136 -9.85 -26.30 8.32
C ILE A 136 -9.05 -24.99 8.34
N ARG A 137 -8.08 -24.84 9.25
CA ARG A 137 -7.22 -23.65 9.30
C ARG A 137 -6.41 -23.45 8.02
N GLY A 138 -5.83 -24.52 7.48
CA GLY A 138 -5.13 -24.49 6.20
C GLY A 138 -6.04 -24.03 5.05
N CYS A 139 -7.27 -24.54 5.01
CA CYS A 139 -8.27 -24.14 4.01
C CYS A 139 -8.70 -22.67 4.21
N MET A 140 -8.90 -22.21 5.44
CA MET A 140 -9.18 -20.81 5.74
C MET A 140 -8.04 -19.90 5.29
N LEU A 141 -6.78 -20.26 5.55
CA LEU A 141 -5.62 -19.50 5.08
C LEU A 141 -5.57 -19.44 3.54
N SER A 142 -5.86 -20.55 2.87
CA SER A 142 -5.96 -20.62 1.41
C SER A 142 -7.08 -19.72 0.88
N ALA A 143 -8.26 -19.75 1.50
CA ALA A 143 -9.39 -18.93 1.10
C ALA A 143 -9.14 -17.43 1.37
N LEU A 144 -8.51 -17.07 2.50
CA LEU A 144 -8.04 -15.72 2.78
C LEU A 144 -7.05 -15.20 1.73
N SER A 145 -6.14 -16.05 1.24
CA SER A 145 -5.23 -15.71 0.16
C SER A 145 -5.94 -15.36 -1.15
N ARG A 146 -7.11 -15.94 -1.41
CA ARG A 146 -7.90 -15.67 -2.62
C ARG A 146 -8.73 -14.38 -2.46
N MET A 147 -9.35 -14.21 -1.30
CA MET A 147 -10.23 -13.05 -1.02
C MET A 147 -9.46 -11.74 -0.86
N LYS A 148 -8.22 -11.80 -0.32
CA LYS A 148 -7.38 -10.63 -0.04
C LYS A 148 -8.11 -9.50 0.71
N PRO A 149 -8.78 -9.79 1.85
CA PRO A 149 -9.43 -8.74 2.62
C PRO A 149 -8.42 -7.69 3.12
N PRO A 150 -8.85 -6.45 3.42
CA PRO A 150 -7.94 -5.37 3.85
C PRO A 150 -7.19 -5.68 5.15
N PHE A 151 -7.74 -6.53 6.02
CA PHE A 151 -7.11 -6.97 7.27
C PHE A 151 -6.19 -8.20 7.10
N LEU A 152 -6.04 -8.73 5.88
CA LEU A 152 -5.29 -9.97 5.60
C LEU A 152 -3.88 -9.93 6.20
N ALA A 153 -3.13 -8.84 5.93
CA ALA A 153 -1.74 -8.72 6.36
C ALA A 153 -1.58 -8.85 7.88
N LYS A 154 -2.49 -8.25 8.64
CA LYS A 154 -2.51 -8.30 10.11
C LYS A 154 -2.81 -9.69 10.63
N VAL A 155 -3.89 -10.31 10.14
CA VAL A 155 -4.30 -11.65 10.57
C VAL A 155 -3.24 -12.68 10.25
N LEU A 156 -2.65 -12.61 9.04
CA LEU A 156 -1.58 -13.51 8.63
C LEU A 156 -0.28 -13.29 9.40
N HIS A 157 0.08 -12.05 9.74
CA HIS A 157 1.25 -11.80 10.58
C HIS A 157 1.08 -12.40 11.98
N GLU A 158 -0.08 -12.24 12.60
CA GLU A 158 -0.38 -12.87 13.89
C GLU A 158 -0.39 -14.40 13.78
N ALA A 159 -1.00 -14.95 12.73
CA ALA A 159 -1.02 -16.39 12.46
C ALA A 159 0.37 -16.99 12.22
N ALA A 160 1.30 -16.24 11.64
CA ALA A 160 2.68 -16.70 11.44
C ALA A 160 3.44 -16.92 12.76
N PHE A 161 2.94 -16.39 13.88
CA PHE A 161 3.56 -16.50 15.20
C PHE A 161 2.68 -17.13 16.26
N ASN A 162 1.40 -17.37 15.98
CA ASN A 162 0.52 -18.08 16.89
C ASN A 162 0.89 -19.59 16.93
N PRO A 163 1.05 -20.20 18.12
CA PRO A 163 1.46 -21.61 18.25
C PRO A 163 0.61 -22.59 17.44
N TYR A 164 -0.70 -22.34 17.33
CA TYR A 164 -1.66 -23.25 16.67
C TYR A 164 -1.63 -23.17 15.14
N THR A 165 -1.13 -22.06 14.58
CA THR A 165 -1.00 -21.87 13.12
C THR A 165 0.45 -21.79 12.66
N LEU A 166 1.39 -21.89 13.60
CA LEU A 166 2.82 -21.75 13.37
C LEU A 166 3.34 -22.72 12.29
N ILE A 167 2.77 -23.93 12.22
CA ILE A 167 3.11 -24.93 11.21
C ILE A 167 2.88 -24.43 9.78
N PHE A 168 1.98 -23.46 9.56
CA PHE A 168 1.65 -22.87 8.27
C PHE A 168 2.50 -21.64 7.91
N ARG A 169 3.53 -21.30 8.69
CA ARG A 169 4.31 -20.07 8.47
C ARG A 169 4.86 -19.96 7.05
N SER A 170 5.26 -21.08 6.44
CA SER A 170 5.82 -21.06 5.08
C SER A 170 4.78 -20.69 4.02
N GLU A 171 3.55 -21.17 4.19
CA GLU A 171 2.39 -20.89 3.34
C GLU A 171 1.95 -19.45 3.55
N ILE A 172 1.84 -19.02 4.81
CA ILE A 172 1.55 -17.65 5.18
C ILE A 172 2.55 -16.68 4.56
N THR A 173 3.85 -17.02 4.60
CA THR A 173 4.92 -16.26 3.95
C THR A 173 4.67 -16.12 2.44
N LYS A 174 4.40 -17.24 1.76
CA LYS A 174 4.11 -17.24 0.31
C LYS A 174 2.87 -16.42 -0.04
N ILE A 175 1.82 -16.50 0.79
CA ILE A 175 0.60 -15.71 0.62
C ILE A 175 0.92 -14.22 0.74
N LEU A 176 1.60 -13.82 1.80
CA LEU A 176 2.00 -12.42 2.03
C LEU A 176 2.93 -11.87 0.95
N GLN A 177 3.85 -12.68 0.43
CA GLN A 177 4.73 -12.30 -0.69
C GLN A 177 3.98 -12.05 -1.99
N LYS A 178 2.84 -12.75 -2.20
CA LYS A 178 1.97 -12.60 -3.38
C LYS A 178 0.82 -11.62 -3.17
N SER A 179 0.70 -11.04 -1.97
CA SER A 179 -0.31 -10.03 -1.65
C SER A 179 0.03 -8.69 -2.31
N GLY A 180 -1.00 -7.85 -2.43
CA GLY A 180 -0.90 -6.55 -3.08
C GLY A 180 -0.23 -5.47 -2.22
N PRO A 181 -0.25 -4.21 -2.68
CA PRO A 181 0.37 -3.07 -2.01
C PRO A 181 -0.14 -2.82 -0.58
N GLU A 182 -1.31 -3.35 -0.21
CA GLU A 182 -1.94 -3.18 1.09
C GLU A 182 -1.07 -3.71 2.23
N ILE A 183 -0.18 -4.68 1.96
CA ILE A 183 0.73 -5.21 2.97
C ILE A 183 1.62 -4.13 3.58
N ASN A 184 1.98 -3.10 2.81
CA ASN A 184 2.89 -2.04 3.27
C ASN A 184 2.26 -1.27 4.44
N LEU A 185 0.96 -0.98 4.39
CA LEU A 185 0.22 -0.26 5.45
C LEU A 185 0.41 -0.90 6.81
N TYR A 186 0.58 -2.22 6.85
CA TYR A 186 0.74 -2.97 8.07
C TYR A 186 2.21 -3.28 8.40
N PHE A 187 3.03 -3.69 7.42
CA PHE A 187 4.39 -4.14 7.70
C PHE A 187 5.43 -3.03 7.83
N VAL A 188 5.28 -1.88 7.17
CA VAL A 188 6.24 -0.76 7.31
C VAL A 188 6.31 -0.25 8.76
N PRO A 189 5.19 -0.01 9.48
CA PRO A 189 5.24 0.36 10.89
C PRO A 189 5.89 -0.72 11.78
N TRP A 190 5.75 -2.00 11.43
CA TRP A 190 6.38 -3.10 12.17
C TRP A 190 7.89 -3.17 11.93
N ALA A 191 8.32 -2.91 10.70
CA ALA A 191 9.71 -2.97 10.28
C ALA A 191 10.56 -1.83 10.90
N GLU A 192 9.97 -0.66 11.12
CA GLU A 192 10.68 0.49 11.71
C GLU A 192 10.92 0.33 13.23
N ARG A 193 10.09 -0.48 13.91
CA ARG A 193 10.19 -0.63 15.36
C ARG A 193 11.44 -1.42 15.77
N ASN A 194 12.36 -0.74 16.44
CA ASN A 194 13.57 -1.34 17.01
C ASN A 194 13.27 -2.02 18.35
N TYR A 195 12.65 -3.19 18.31
CA TYR A 195 12.46 -4.02 19.50
C TYR A 195 13.79 -4.59 20.01
N ASN A 196 14.00 -4.61 21.33
CA ASN A 196 15.12 -5.31 21.94
C ASN A 196 14.80 -6.82 22.01
N ARG A 197 15.68 -7.67 21.47
CA ARG A 197 15.52 -9.13 21.44
C ARG A 197 15.39 -9.76 22.83
N GLU A 198 16.13 -9.26 23.81
CA GLU A 198 16.16 -9.81 25.17
C GLU A 198 14.89 -9.42 25.94
N ARG A 199 14.44 -8.17 25.79
CA ARG A 199 13.27 -7.66 26.51
C ARG A 199 11.94 -8.07 25.88
N HIS A 200 11.89 -8.12 24.54
CA HIS A 200 10.68 -8.36 23.76
C HIS A 200 10.95 -9.31 22.59
N PRO A 201 11.22 -10.60 22.86
CA PRO A 201 11.65 -11.55 21.84
C PRO A 201 10.62 -11.74 20.72
N LEU A 202 9.34 -11.92 21.06
CA LEU A 202 8.30 -12.14 20.06
C LEU A 202 8.09 -10.90 19.15
N PRO A 203 7.89 -9.67 19.67
CA PRO A 203 7.83 -8.48 18.83
C PRO A 203 9.09 -8.26 17.98
N PHE A 204 10.27 -8.60 18.51
CA PHE A 204 11.51 -8.59 17.73
C PHE A 204 11.44 -9.52 16.53
N TYR A 205 11.05 -10.78 16.70
CA TYR A 205 10.95 -11.72 15.58
C TYR A 205 9.84 -11.34 14.58
N MET A 206 8.72 -10.80 15.07
CA MET A 206 7.64 -10.25 14.23
C MET A 206 8.13 -9.08 13.37
N SER A 207 8.89 -8.15 13.94
CA SER A 207 9.52 -7.06 13.18
C SER A 207 10.52 -7.57 12.14
N ARG A 208 11.36 -8.55 12.48
CA ARG A 208 12.29 -9.18 11.53
C ARG A 208 11.56 -9.90 10.40
N TYR A 209 10.42 -10.52 10.71
CA TYR A 209 9.56 -11.15 9.71
C TYR A 209 8.89 -10.11 8.81
N ALA A 210 8.41 -8.99 9.35
CA ALA A 210 7.90 -7.87 8.58
C ALA A 210 8.92 -7.37 7.54
N ILE A 211 10.17 -7.14 7.97
CA ILE A 211 11.27 -6.75 7.08
C ILE A 211 11.49 -7.81 5.98
N TYR A 212 11.49 -9.08 6.36
CA TYR A 212 11.65 -10.16 5.40
C TYR A 212 10.52 -10.20 4.36
N ILE A 213 9.26 -10.04 4.78
CA ILE A 213 8.10 -9.98 3.88
C ILE A 213 8.20 -8.78 2.94
N LEU A 214 8.53 -7.59 3.42
CA LEU A 214 8.71 -6.40 2.58
C LEU A 214 9.81 -6.60 1.53
N ASN A 215 10.94 -7.19 1.92
CA ASN A 215 12.07 -7.40 1.00
C ASN A 215 11.84 -8.53 -0.02
N SER A 216 11.00 -9.51 0.32
CA SER A 216 10.73 -10.67 -0.53
C SER A 216 9.43 -10.56 -1.34
N SER A 217 8.54 -9.63 -0.98
CA SER A 217 7.34 -9.32 -1.74
C SER A 217 7.65 -8.33 -2.86
N VAL A 218 7.09 -8.58 -4.04
CA VAL A 218 7.13 -7.63 -5.17
C VAL A 218 6.43 -6.32 -4.79
N ALA A 219 5.30 -6.42 -4.07
CA ALA A 219 4.54 -5.29 -3.59
C ALA A 219 5.21 -4.57 -2.41
N GLY A 220 6.24 -5.15 -1.78
CA GLY A 220 7.01 -4.49 -0.73
C GLY A 220 7.94 -3.39 -1.26
N ASN A 221 8.22 -3.38 -2.58
CA ASN A 221 8.93 -2.26 -3.22
C ASN A 221 7.98 -1.06 -3.38
N PRO A 222 8.27 0.12 -2.77
CA PRO A 222 7.38 1.27 -2.85
C PRO A 222 7.08 1.76 -4.26
N ARG A 223 7.99 1.58 -5.22
CA ARG A 223 7.76 1.91 -6.63
C ARG A 223 6.60 1.10 -7.19
N ILE A 224 6.66 -0.22 -7.04
CA ILE A 224 5.63 -1.13 -7.56
C ILE A 224 4.33 -0.94 -6.76
N ALA A 225 4.44 -0.73 -5.44
CA ALA A 225 3.29 -0.49 -4.59
C ALA A 225 2.50 0.76 -5.01
N LEU A 226 3.18 1.89 -5.22
CA LEU A 226 2.55 3.14 -5.64
C LEU A 226 2.06 3.11 -7.10
N GLN A 227 2.68 2.30 -7.96
CA GLN A 227 2.21 2.13 -9.34
C GLN A 227 0.92 1.31 -9.40
N SER A 228 0.86 0.17 -8.70
CA SER A 228 -0.25 -0.78 -8.74
C SER A 228 -1.45 -0.44 -7.85
N ALA A 229 -1.25 0.41 -6.83
CA ALA A 229 -2.33 0.77 -5.91
C ALA A 229 -3.43 1.64 -6.57
N PRO A 230 -4.71 1.49 -6.15
CA PRO A 230 -5.75 2.47 -6.47
C PRO A 230 -5.46 3.83 -5.80
N ILE A 231 -6.10 4.90 -6.28
CA ILE A 231 -5.77 6.29 -5.87
C ILE A 231 -5.86 6.53 -4.35
N ASP A 232 -6.92 6.03 -3.71
CA ASP A 232 -7.11 6.16 -2.25
C ASP A 232 -6.00 5.45 -1.46
N LEU A 233 -5.56 4.30 -1.95
CA LEU A 233 -4.46 3.55 -1.34
C LEU A 233 -3.12 4.25 -1.59
N LYS A 234 -2.90 4.86 -2.76
CA LYS A 234 -1.69 5.66 -3.01
C LYS A 234 -1.55 6.79 -2.00
N PHE A 235 -2.63 7.48 -1.65
CA PHE A 235 -2.59 8.54 -0.63
C PHE A 235 -2.15 8.00 0.74
N ARG A 236 -2.75 6.88 1.18
CA ARG A 236 -2.37 6.23 2.44
C ARG A 236 -0.93 5.73 2.45
N LEU A 237 -0.46 5.19 1.32
CA LEU A 237 0.94 4.75 1.16
C LEU A 237 1.91 5.93 1.18
N MET A 238 1.63 7.01 0.47
CA MET A 238 2.47 8.22 0.51
C MET A 238 2.51 8.83 1.91
N GLU A 239 1.38 8.85 2.62
CA GLU A 239 1.36 9.24 4.02
C GLU A 239 2.26 8.36 4.87
N LEU A 240 2.10 7.04 4.75
CA LEU A 240 2.89 6.06 5.47
C LEU A 240 4.40 6.24 5.22
N TYR A 241 4.81 6.29 3.95
CA TYR A 241 6.21 6.47 3.57
C TYR A 241 6.77 7.82 4.02
N SER A 242 5.96 8.88 4.01
CA SER A 242 6.36 10.18 4.56
C SER A 242 6.56 10.16 6.07
N LYS A 243 5.70 9.42 6.80
CA LYS A 243 5.74 9.32 8.25
C LYS A 243 6.89 8.45 8.75
N HIS A 244 7.15 7.35 8.05
CA HIS A 244 8.19 6.36 8.39
C HIS A 244 9.51 6.60 7.64
N HIS A 245 9.59 7.70 6.88
CA HIS A 245 10.76 8.11 6.10
C HIS A 245 11.37 6.98 5.24
N GLU A 246 10.52 6.25 4.52
CA GLU A 246 10.94 5.13 3.68
C GLU A 246 11.78 5.65 2.49
N ALA A 247 13.08 5.36 2.51
CA ALA A 247 14.04 5.86 1.53
C ALA A 247 13.70 5.43 0.10
N SER A 248 13.30 4.16 -0.08
CA SER A 248 13.00 3.61 -1.40
C SER A 248 11.74 4.21 -2.04
N ALA A 249 10.91 4.93 -1.28
CA ALA A 249 9.71 5.61 -1.75
C ALA A 249 9.94 7.01 -2.33
N ILE A 250 11.12 7.62 -2.10
CA ILE A 250 11.41 9.01 -2.46
C ILE A 250 11.21 9.26 -3.96
N GLU A 251 11.90 8.50 -4.82
CA GLU A 251 11.83 8.70 -6.27
C GLU A 251 10.42 8.45 -6.84
N PRO A 252 9.72 7.34 -6.49
CA PRO A 252 8.32 7.16 -6.87
C PRO A 252 7.41 8.31 -6.41
N MET A 253 7.59 8.82 -5.18
CA MET A 253 6.82 9.96 -4.68
C MET A 253 7.12 11.24 -5.47
N LEU A 254 8.38 11.49 -5.87
CA LEU A 254 8.73 12.62 -6.74
C LEU A 254 8.07 12.53 -8.12
N GLN A 255 8.01 11.34 -8.71
CA GLN A 255 7.30 11.14 -9.98
C GLN A 255 5.82 11.53 -9.86
N LEU A 256 5.17 11.15 -8.74
CA LEU A 256 3.78 11.53 -8.46
C LEU A 256 3.60 13.03 -8.18
N CYS A 257 4.63 13.72 -7.67
CA CYS A 257 4.62 15.19 -7.51
C CYS A 257 4.55 15.96 -8.84
N ASN A 258 4.79 15.26 -9.97
CA ASN A 258 4.60 15.78 -11.33
C ASN A 258 3.50 15.03 -12.11
N SER A 259 2.62 14.30 -11.44
CA SER A 259 1.47 13.63 -12.07
C SER A 259 0.60 14.62 -12.87
N GLU A 260 0.01 14.18 -13.98
CA GLU A 260 -0.95 14.99 -14.74
C GLU A 260 -2.23 15.24 -13.94
N ASP A 261 -2.68 14.25 -13.16
CA ASP A 261 -3.81 14.39 -12.23
C ASP A 261 -3.50 15.44 -11.14
N PRO A 262 -4.27 16.55 -11.09
CA PRO A 262 -4.04 17.63 -10.13
C PRO A 262 -4.26 17.21 -8.68
N VAL A 263 -5.18 16.28 -8.40
CA VAL A 263 -5.46 15.80 -7.04
C VAL A 263 -4.29 14.98 -6.53
N LEU A 264 -3.85 14.00 -7.34
CA LEU A 264 -2.69 13.16 -7.04
C LEU A 264 -1.41 13.99 -6.88
N ARG A 265 -1.20 14.95 -7.77
CA ARG A 265 -0.07 15.90 -7.72
C ARG A 265 -0.07 16.72 -6.43
N LYS A 266 -1.21 17.28 -6.05
CA LYS A 266 -1.36 18.09 -4.84
C LYS A 266 -1.05 17.29 -3.57
N GLU A 267 -1.63 16.10 -3.44
CA GLU A 267 -1.40 15.23 -2.27
C GLU A 267 0.05 14.70 -2.23
N ALA A 268 0.61 14.28 -3.37
CA ALA A 268 2.00 13.83 -3.43
C ALA A 268 2.98 14.92 -2.97
N ARG A 269 2.79 16.17 -3.44
CA ARG A 269 3.61 17.32 -3.01
C ARG A 269 3.49 17.59 -1.51
N LYS A 270 2.28 17.52 -0.96
CA LYS A 270 2.03 17.66 0.48
C LYS A 270 2.81 16.60 1.28
N TYR A 271 2.72 15.32 0.90
CA TYR A 271 3.44 14.26 1.59
C TYR A 271 4.96 14.33 1.40
N MET A 272 5.43 14.79 0.25
CA MET A 272 6.86 15.02 0.03
C MET A 272 7.40 16.16 0.90
N ILE A 273 6.65 17.26 1.08
CA ILE A 273 7.03 18.32 2.03
C ILE A 273 7.04 17.78 3.47
N ARG A 274 6.02 17.00 3.87
CA ARG A 274 5.96 16.35 5.18
C ARG A 274 7.16 15.43 5.43
N TYR A 275 7.61 14.71 4.40
CA TYR A 275 8.81 13.87 4.46
C TYR A 275 10.05 14.67 4.88
N PHE A 276 10.18 15.93 4.43
CA PHE A 276 11.28 16.81 4.83
C PHE A 276 11.09 17.48 6.20
N GLU A 277 9.87 17.57 6.70
CA GLU A 277 9.56 18.22 7.98
C GLU A 277 9.65 17.28 9.17
N GLY A 278 9.52 15.97 8.94
CA GLY A 278 9.59 14.96 9.99
C GLY A 278 10.94 14.88 10.73
N PRO A 279 10.97 14.17 11.87
CA PRO A 279 12.17 13.99 12.66
C PRO A 279 13.28 13.37 11.79
N GLY A 280 14.51 13.85 11.93
CA GLY A 280 15.63 13.35 11.15
C GLY A 280 15.83 11.85 11.36
N THR A 281 15.86 11.08 10.27
CA THR A 281 16.25 9.66 10.33
C THR A 281 17.71 9.55 10.72
N LYS A 282 18.03 8.70 11.70
CA LYS A 282 19.42 8.38 12.04
C LYS A 282 20.10 7.73 10.84
N SER A 283 21.24 8.28 10.41
CA SER A 283 22.04 7.65 9.37
C SER A 283 22.60 6.32 9.87
N ARG A 284 22.69 5.32 8.99
CA ARG A 284 23.26 4.02 9.36
C ARG A 284 24.78 4.17 9.48
N VAL A 285 25.27 4.10 10.71
CA VAL A 285 26.70 4.11 11.03
C VAL A 285 27.20 2.67 11.07
N GLY A 286 28.39 2.43 10.54
CA GLY A 286 29.07 1.14 10.66
C GLY A 286 30.58 1.34 10.66
N THR A 287 31.30 0.28 11.01
CA THR A 287 32.76 0.27 10.98
C THR A 287 33.22 0.01 9.55
N ILE A 288 34.00 0.94 8.99
CA ILE A 288 34.69 0.77 7.71
C ILE A 288 36.17 0.52 8.03
N LYS A 289 36.74 -0.50 7.40
CA LYS A 289 38.19 -0.74 7.40
C LYS A 289 38.84 0.16 6.37
N LEU A 290 39.65 1.10 6.82
CA LEU A 290 40.46 1.95 5.95
C LEU A 290 41.73 1.21 5.51
N PRO A 291 42.37 1.63 4.40
CA PRO A 291 43.71 1.17 4.04
C PRO A 291 44.66 1.37 5.24
N GLY A 292 45.39 0.33 5.63
CA GLY A 292 46.22 0.31 6.84
C GLY A 292 45.58 -0.35 8.06
N GLY A 293 44.39 -0.97 7.93
CA GLY A 293 43.78 -1.79 8.99
C GLY A 293 43.08 -1.01 10.10
N ILE A 294 43.01 0.32 9.99
CA ILE A 294 42.33 1.17 10.96
C ILE A 294 40.81 1.07 10.74
N GLU A 295 40.09 0.61 11.76
CA GLU A 295 38.63 0.62 11.78
C GLU A 295 38.13 1.99 12.25
N LYS A 296 37.40 2.70 11.38
CA LYS A 296 36.70 3.93 11.78
C LYS A 296 35.19 3.74 11.63
N THR A 297 34.45 4.28 12.59
CA THR A 297 33.00 4.41 12.47
C THR A 297 32.70 5.52 11.46
N ALA A 298 32.05 5.15 10.36
CA ALA A 298 31.65 6.07 9.30
C ALA A 298 30.18 5.88 8.97
N VAL A 299 29.57 6.94 8.45
CA VAL A 299 28.22 6.88 7.92
C VAL A 299 28.27 6.05 6.64
N LEU A 300 27.68 4.85 6.67
CA LEU A 300 27.71 3.92 5.54
C LEU A 300 26.84 4.41 4.37
N TYR A 301 25.72 5.06 4.69
CA TYR A 301 24.73 5.52 3.73
C TYR A 301 24.12 6.85 4.15
N LEU A 302 23.78 7.67 3.17
CA LEU A 302 22.98 8.89 3.36
C LEU A 302 21.70 8.54 4.12
N GLY A 303 21.35 9.36 5.12
CA GLY A 303 20.06 9.24 5.80
C GLY A 303 18.91 9.46 4.80
N ALA A 304 17.72 8.95 5.11
CA ALA A 304 16.59 8.97 4.18
C ALA A 304 16.25 10.41 3.72
N ARG A 305 16.32 11.38 4.65
CA ARG A 305 16.16 12.81 4.34
C ARG A 305 17.25 13.39 3.42
N GLN A 306 18.50 12.93 3.56
CA GLN A 306 19.59 13.34 2.69
C GLN A 306 19.42 12.76 1.29
N GLN A 307 19.00 11.50 1.19
CA GLN A 307 18.65 10.88 -0.09
C GLN A 307 17.53 11.66 -0.78
N ALA A 308 16.51 12.09 -0.02
CA ALA A 308 15.41 12.89 -0.56
C ALA A 308 15.89 14.26 -1.04
N TYR A 309 16.80 14.90 -0.31
CA TYR A 309 17.43 16.14 -0.73
C TYR A 309 18.21 15.97 -2.04
N HIS A 310 19.03 14.92 -2.15
CA HIS A 310 19.79 14.65 -3.37
C HIS A 310 18.89 14.32 -4.56
N ALA A 311 17.83 13.54 -4.36
CA ALA A 311 16.86 13.23 -5.41
C ALA A 311 16.16 14.50 -5.92
N VAL A 312 15.65 15.35 -5.01
CA VAL A 312 15.04 16.64 -5.38
C VAL A 312 16.03 17.54 -6.11
N LYS A 313 17.27 17.64 -5.61
CA LYS A 313 18.32 18.47 -6.22
C LYS A 313 18.65 18.01 -7.63
N LYS A 314 18.84 16.70 -7.83
CA LYS A 314 19.09 16.09 -9.14
C LYS A 314 17.96 16.39 -10.11
N THR A 315 16.71 16.16 -9.71
CA THR A 315 15.55 16.41 -10.57
C THR A 315 15.35 17.90 -10.86
N LEU A 316 15.65 18.78 -9.90
CA LEU A 316 15.62 20.23 -10.13
C LEU A 316 16.69 20.67 -11.14
N GLU A 317 17.90 20.13 -11.03
CA GLU A 317 18.99 20.39 -11.98
C GLU A 317 18.65 19.90 -13.39
N GLU A 318 18.01 18.75 -13.53
CA GLU A 318 17.51 18.24 -14.81
C GLU A 318 16.42 19.15 -15.42
N VAL A 319 15.57 19.74 -14.59
CA VAL A 319 14.41 20.54 -15.01
C VAL A 319 14.78 22.00 -15.33
N THR A 320 15.71 22.59 -14.57
CA THR A 320 16.09 24.01 -14.74
C THR A 320 17.47 24.20 -15.36
N HIS A 321 18.15 23.12 -15.77
CA HIS A 321 19.51 23.14 -16.33
C HIS A 321 20.52 23.88 -15.43
N GLY A 322 20.33 23.78 -14.11
CA GLY A 322 21.22 24.39 -13.12
C GLY A 322 20.82 25.80 -12.67
N ASP A 323 19.77 26.40 -13.23
CA ASP A 323 19.25 27.71 -12.82
C ASP A 323 18.34 27.57 -11.58
N TYR A 324 18.97 27.44 -10.41
CA TYR A 324 18.30 27.43 -9.10
C TYR A 324 19.26 27.73 -7.95
N ASP A 325 18.71 28.15 -6.81
CA ASP A 325 19.51 28.41 -5.60
C ASP A 325 19.88 27.11 -4.87
N ARG A 326 21.12 26.68 -5.08
CA ARG A 326 21.71 25.45 -4.52
C ARG A 326 21.89 25.46 -3.00
N THR A 327 21.88 26.64 -2.37
CA THR A 327 22.17 26.80 -0.93
C THR A 327 20.93 26.68 -0.05
N THR A 328 19.75 26.55 -0.66
CA THR A 328 18.48 26.54 0.07
C THR A 328 18.20 25.22 0.80
N SER A 329 17.32 25.30 1.79
CA SER A 329 16.85 24.14 2.54
C SER A 329 16.07 23.16 1.66
N SER A 330 16.06 21.87 2.03
CA SER A 330 15.39 20.80 1.26
C SER A 330 13.93 21.11 0.93
N LYS A 331 13.20 21.74 1.87
CA LYS A 331 11.82 22.17 1.67
C LYS A 331 11.69 23.28 0.61
N LYS A 332 12.62 24.25 0.61
CA LYS A 332 12.65 25.33 -0.38
C LYS A 332 13.01 24.79 -1.76
N LEU A 333 13.99 23.90 -1.86
CA LEU A 333 14.32 23.21 -3.12
C LEU A 333 13.14 22.43 -3.69
N ALA A 334 12.43 21.67 -2.85
CA ALA A 334 11.24 20.94 -3.30
C ALA A 334 10.15 21.88 -3.84
N LYS A 335 9.93 23.03 -3.18
CA LYS A 335 9.00 24.06 -3.67
C LYS A 335 9.46 24.70 -4.98
N GLN A 336 10.76 24.95 -5.15
CA GLN A 336 11.32 25.45 -6.40
C GLN A 336 11.11 24.44 -7.53
N LEU A 337 11.34 23.15 -7.28
CA LEU A 337 11.06 22.07 -8.22
C LEU A 337 9.59 22.02 -8.63
N PHE A 338 8.67 22.11 -7.66
CA PHE A 338 7.25 22.11 -7.94
C PHE A 338 6.83 23.31 -8.80
N LYS A 339 7.38 24.49 -8.50
CA LYS A 339 7.16 25.71 -9.30
C LYS A 339 7.72 25.56 -10.72
N ALA A 340 8.91 25.00 -10.88
CA ALA A 340 9.51 24.76 -12.19
C ALA A 340 8.65 23.82 -13.05
N TRP A 341 8.15 22.72 -12.46
CA TRP A 341 7.21 21.83 -13.13
C TRP A 341 5.87 22.51 -13.49
N ASP A 342 5.34 23.35 -12.61
CA ASP A 342 4.11 24.09 -12.89
C ASP A 342 4.32 25.07 -14.04
N ASN A 343 5.44 25.80 -14.06
CA ASN A 343 5.80 26.69 -15.17
C ASN A 343 5.95 25.93 -16.50
N LEU A 344 6.62 24.77 -16.51
CA LEU A 344 6.75 23.94 -17.72
C LEU A 344 5.38 23.42 -18.20
N ARG A 345 4.51 23.03 -17.27
CA ARG A 345 3.14 22.61 -17.60
C ARG A 345 2.35 23.76 -18.17
N ASP A 346 2.41 24.95 -17.56
CA ASP A 346 1.72 26.14 -18.03
C ASP A 346 2.21 26.56 -19.42
N ALA A 347 3.52 26.53 -19.66
CA ALA A 347 4.13 26.82 -20.97
C ALA A 347 3.65 25.84 -22.05
N ARG A 348 3.54 24.53 -21.74
CA ARG A 348 2.97 23.54 -22.68
C ARG A 348 1.54 23.90 -23.06
N TRP A 349 0.73 24.33 -22.09
CA TRP A 349 -0.65 24.73 -22.34
C TRP A 349 -0.75 26.09 -23.02
N ASP A 350 0.20 27.01 -22.82
CA ASP A 350 0.32 28.25 -23.58
C ASP A 350 0.56 27.97 -25.06
N ILE A 351 1.48 27.07 -25.40
CA ILE A 351 1.74 26.67 -26.79
C ILE A 351 0.47 26.13 -27.45
N LEU A 352 -0.23 25.20 -26.77
CA LEU A 352 -1.48 24.64 -27.30
C LEU A 352 -2.57 25.71 -27.44
N PHE A 353 -2.64 26.66 -26.49
CA PHE A 353 -3.55 27.78 -26.55
C PHE A 353 -3.26 28.71 -27.73
N THR A 354 -2.00 29.06 -27.97
CA THR A 354 -1.59 29.89 -29.11
C THR A 354 -1.91 29.21 -30.44
N GLN A 355 -1.66 27.91 -30.56
CA GLN A 355 -2.04 27.13 -31.74
C GLN A 355 -3.56 27.13 -31.96
N ALA A 356 -4.34 26.89 -30.90
CA ALA A 356 -5.80 26.95 -30.96
C ALA A 356 -6.29 28.35 -31.39
N TYR A 357 -5.64 29.41 -30.89
CA TYR A 357 -5.96 30.78 -31.26
C TYR A 357 -5.63 31.10 -32.72
N GLN A 358 -4.52 30.59 -33.25
CA GLN A 358 -4.19 30.71 -34.68
C GLN A 358 -5.23 29.97 -35.53
N ARG A 359 -5.61 28.74 -35.18
CA ARG A 359 -6.67 28.00 -35.87
C ARG A 359 -8.02 28.73 -35.85
N TYR A 360 -8.35 29.37 -34.73
CA TYR A 360 -9.53 30.20 -34.64
C TYR A 360 -9.46 31.40 -35.61
N ARG A 361 -8.31 32.07 -35.70
CA ARG A 361 -8.07 33.18 -36.65
C ARG A 361 -8.14 32.74 -38.11
N GLU A 362 -7.74 31.51 -38.42
CA GLU A 362 -7.85 30.89 -39.74
C GLU A 362 -9.29 30.46 -40.09
N GLY A 363 -10.25 30.59 -39.16
CA GLY A 363 -11.63 30.16 -39.36
C GLY A 363 -11.89 28.67 -39.08
N ALA A 364 -10.87 27.91 -38.68
CA ALA A 364 -10.98 26.50 -38.27
C ALA A 364 -11.53 26.37 -36.83
N ILE A 365 -12.77 26.83 -36.63
CA ILE A 365 -13.40 26.97 -35.29
C ILE A 365 -13.54 25.61 -34.58
N ASP A 366 -13.95 24.55 -35.29
CA ASP A 366 -14.17 23.22 -34.72
C ASP A 366 -12.84 22.64 -34.15
N GLU A 367 -11.72 22.82 -34.86
CA GLU A 367 -10.39 22.40 -34.40
C GLU A 367 -9.91 23.23 -33.21
N ALA A 368 -10.06 24.56 -33.28
CA ALA A 368 -9.69 25.48 -32.21
C ALA A 368 -10.40 25.13 -30.90
N VAL A 369 -11.72 24.89 -30.95
CA VAL A 369 -12.50 24.49 -29.78
C VAL A 369 -12.06 23.13 -29.25
N GLY A 370 -11.75 22.17 -30.13
CA GLY A 370 -11.17 20.89 -29.72
C GLY A 370 -9.90 21.04 -28.89
N MET A 371 -9.00 21.95 -29.30
CA MET A 371 -7.78 22.28 -28.56
C MET A 371 -8.07 23.06 -27.26
N TYR A 372 -8.96 24.05 -27.29
CA TYR A 372 -9.34 24.80 -26.08
C TYR A 372 -9.96 23.91 -25.01
N ARG A 373 -10.77 22.91 -25.39
CA ARG A 373 -11.30 21.92 -24.43
C ARG A 373 -10.18 21.14 -23.75
N LYS A 374 -9.12 20.77 -24.47
CA LYS A 374 -7.94 20.13 -23.89
C LYS A 374 -7.21 21.07 -22.92
N VAL A 375 -7.08 22.35 -23.26
CA VAL A 375 -6.49 23.36 -22.37
C VAL A 375 -7.33 23.50 -21.09
N LEU A 376 -8.64 23.70 -21.19
CA LEU A 376 -9.53 23.89 -20.03
C LEU A 376 -9.66 22.65 -19.16
N ALA A 377 -9.61 21.45 -19.76
CA ALA A 377 -9.64 20.19 -19.00
C ALA A 377 -8.41 20.05 -18.08
N ASN A 378 -7.25 20.56 -18.48
CA ASN A 378 -6.00 20.41 -17.74
C ASN A 378 -5.59 21.67 -16.95
N ASN A 379 -6.03 22.86 -17.38
CA ASN A 379 -5.82 24.15 -16.72
C ASN A 379 -7.10 25.01 -16.75
N PRO A 380 -8.07 24.74 -15.84
CA PRO A 380 -9.34 25.48 -15.79
C PRO A 380 -9.19 26.98 -15.50
N ASN A 381 -8.08 27.35 -14.86
CA ASN A 381 -7.80 28.72 -14.41
C ASN A 381 -6.84 29.47 -15.35
N LYS A 382 -6.79 29.10 -16.63
CA LYS A 382 -5.91 29.76 -17.61
C LYS A 382 -6.20 31.26 -17.66
N ARG A 383 -5.16 32.09 -17.48
CA ARG A 383 -5.28 33.57 -17.42
C ARG A 383 -5.99 34.19 -18.61
N GLN A 384 -5.83 33.61 -19.80
CA GLN A 384 -6.39 34.09 -21.07
C GLN A 384 -7.65 33.33 -21.52
N LYS A 385 -8.31 32.59 -20.62
CA LYS A 385 -9.48 31.76 -20.97
C LYS A 385 -10.60 32.56 -21.65
N GLU A 386 -10.76 33.83 -21.32
CA GLU A 386 -11.75 34.74 -21.91
C GLU A 386 -11.62 34.87 -23.44
N LEU A 387 -10.40 34.76 -23.98
CA LEU A 387 -10.17 34.79 -25.44
C LEU A 387 -10.74 33.57 -26.16
N MET A 388 -11.06 32.49 -25.43
CA MET A 388 -11.71 31.30 -25.99
C MET A 388 -13.21 31.51 -26.20
N PHE A 389 -13.81 32.51 -25.53
CA PHE A 389 -15.25 32.74 -25.50
C PHE A 389 -15.89 32.84 -26.91
N PRO A 390 -15.36 33.63 -27.86
CA PRO A 390 -15.98 33.77 -29.17
C PRO A 390 -16.07 32.46 -29.95
N ALA A 391 -15.05 31.60 -29.85
CA ALA A 391 -15.00 30.32 -30.54
C ALA A 391 -16.07 29.35 -30.00
N PHE A 392 -16.20 29.24 -28.67
CA PHE A 392 -17.23 28.43 -28.03
C PHE A 392 -18.64 28.97 -28.32
N MET A 393 -18.81 30.30 -28.34
CA MET A 393 -20.10 30.92 -28.66
C MET A 393 -20.53 30.66 -30.10
N ALA A 394 -19.60 30.71 -31.05
CA ALA A 394 -19.87 30.39 -32.45
C ALA A 394 -20.37 28.95 -32.63
N LEU A 395 -19.76 27.97 -31.95
CA LEU A 395 -20.23 26.58 -31.98
C LEU A 395 -21.55 26.37 -31.25
N ALA A 396 -21.78 27.07 -30.13
CA ALA A 396 -23.07 27.05 -29.46
C ALA A 396 -24.18 27.51 -30.41
N ARG A 397 -24.00 28.66 -31.08
CA ARG A 397 -24.95 29.19 -32.08
C ARG A 397 -25.15 28.24 -33.27
N LYS A 398 -24.07 27.67 -33.80
CA LYS A 398 -24.13 26.67 -34.88
C LYS A 398 -24.94 25.44 -34.48
N ALA A 399 -24.73 24.92 -33.26
CA ALA A 399 -25.49 23.79 -32.72
C ALA A 399 -26.98 24.13 -32.52
N LEU A 400 -27.29 25.36 -32.08
CA LEU A 400 -28.65 25.85 -31.90
C LEU A 400 -29.42 25.98 -33.22
N MET A 401 -28.80 26.60 -34.23
CA MET A 401 -29.38 26.69 -35.57
C MET A 401 -29.65 25.30 -36.17
N ALA A 402 -28.78 24.33 -35.88
CA ALA A 402 -28.95 22.94 -36.26
C ALA A 402 -29.92 22.14 -35.36
N ARG A 403 -30.57 22.77 -34.38
CA ARG A 403 -31.48 22.15 -33.40
C ARG A 403 -30.84 21.02 -32.56
N LYS A 404 -29.52 21.05 -32.37
CA LYS A 404 -28.76 20.11 -31.54
C LYS A 404 -28.62 20.62 -30.11
N MET A 405 -29.72 20.58 -29.35
CA MET A 405 -29.81 21.23 -28.04
C MET A 405 -28.78 20.73 -27.01
N LEU A 406 -28.51 19.41 -26.97
CA LEU A 406 -27.51 18.83 -26.05
C LEU A 406 -26.10 19.38 -26.26
N ASP A 407 -25.69 19.57 -27.52
CA ASP A 407 -24.36 20.10 -27.84
C ASP A 407 -24.29 21.60 -27.53
N ALA A 408 -25.35 22.34 -27.82
CA ALA A 408 -25.45 23.75 -27.44
C ALA A 408 -25.31 23.93 -25.91
N MET A 409 -26.06 23.16 -25.12
CA MET A 409 -25.97 23.20 -23.65
C MET A 409 -24.58 22.86 -23.13
N ARG A 410 -23.87 21.90 -23.75
CA ARG A 410 -22.48 21.57 -23.38
C ARG A 410 -21.55 22.76 -23.57
N PHE A 411 -21.66 23.48 -24.68
CA PHE A 411 -20.84 24.67 -24.93
C PHE A 411 -21.19 25.82 -23.99
N ILE A 412 -22.48 26.04 -23.72
CA ILE A 412 -22.96 27.07 -22.78
C ILE A 412 -22.43 26.82 -21.36
N ARG A 413 -22.45 25.56 -20.89
CA ARG A 413 -21.87 25.19 -19.60
C ARG A 413 -20.37 25.46 -19.51
N ILE A 414 -19.64 25.31 -20.61
CA ILE A 414 -18.21 25.66 -20.66
C ILE A 414 -18.05 27.18 -20.65
N LEU A 415 -18.86 27.91 -21.41
CA LEU A 415 -18.83 29.37 -21.46
C LEU A 415 -19.05 30.00 -20.07
N SER A 416 -19.97 29.45 -19.26
CA SER A 416 -20.22 29.92 -17.89
C SER A 416 -19.03 29.72 -16.94
N GLN A 417 -18.10 28.83 -17.28
CA GLN A 417 -16.84 28.63 -16.53
C GLN A 417 -15.72 29.55 -17.02
N ILE A 418 -15.82 30.04 -18.25
CA ILE A 418 -14.82 30.89 -18.90
C ILE A 418 -15.02 32.34 -18.48
N ALA A 419 -16.24 32.87 -18.61
CA ALA A 419 -16.55 34.26 -18.34
C ALA A 419 -17.94 34.41 -17.72
N ALA A 420 -18.06 35.24 -16.68
CA ALA A 420 -19.33 35.76 -16.22
C ALA A 420 -19.75 36.88 -17.19
N SER A 421 -20.41 36.52 -18.28
CA SER A 421 -20.88 37.49 -19.28
C SER A 421 -22.40 37.63 -19.20
N PRO A 422 -22.95 38.85 -19.01
CA PRO A 422 -24.39 39.08 -19.02
C PRO A 422 -25.06 38.67 -20.34
N SER A 423 -24.33 38.71 -21.46
CA SER A 423 -24.82 38.24 -22.75
C SER A 423 -25.04 36.73 -22.80
N LEU A 424 -24.28 35.96 -22.00
CA LEU A 424 -24.50 34.52 -21.85
C LEU A 424 -25.83 34.24 -21.17
N GLU A 425 -26.21 35.06 -20.19
CA GLU A 425 -27.48 34.96 -19.49
C GLU A 425 -28.64 35.29 -20.44
N ALA A 426 -28.53 36.37 -21.22
CA ALA A 426 -29.53 36.72 -22.23
C ALA A 426 -29.69 35.64 -23.32
N ASP A 427 -28.57 35.08 -23.81
CA ASP A 427 -28.60 33.97 -24.77
C ASP A 427 -29.15 32.68 -24.12
N LEU A 428 -28.92 32.43 -22.83
CA LEU A 428 -29.55 31.33 -22.06
C LEU A 428 -31.06 31.53 -21.90
N TYR A 429 -31.51 32.75 -21.58
CA TYR A 429 -32.94 33.07 -21.47
C TYR A 429 -33.66 32.91 -22.81
N TYR A 430 -33.08 33.42 -23.90
CA TYR A 430 -33.60 33.21 -25.25
C TYR A 430 -33.75 31.71 -25.61
N LEU A 431 -32.91 30.85 -25.03
CA LEU A 431 -32.94 29.40 -25.25
C LEU A 431 -33.90 28.62 -24.36
N LEU A 432 -34.27 29.18 -23.20
CA LEU A 432 -35.22 28.58 -22.28
C LEU A 432 -36.68 28.95 -22.61
N GLY A 433 -36.89 29.95 -23.48
CA GLY A 433 -38.21 30.43 -23.89
C GLY A 433 -38.61 31.66 -23.10
#